data_AF-A0A7X6Y8M1-F1
#
_entry.id   AF-A0A7X6Y8M1-F1
#
_cell.length_a   1.000
_cell.length_b   1.000
_cell.length_c   1.000
_cell.angle_alpha   90.00
_cell.angle_beta   90.00
_cell.angle_gamma   90.00
#
_symmetry.space_group_name_H-M   'P 1'
#
loop_
_entity.id
_entity.type
_entity.pdbx_description
1 polymer ?
#
loop_
_entity_poly.entity_id
_entity_poly.type
_entity_poly.pdbx_seq_one_letter_code
_entity_poly.pdbx_strand_id
1 'polypeptide(L)'
;METLMSVVIGLLFTIGVYLVLSKNLLRIILGTSIISHGANLLIITMGGLKNGGPALLGEGAGSFMDPLPQALILTAIVINFAMTAFLMVLAYRSYTDLGTDQIHELRGAHDE
;
A
#
# COMPACT_ATOMS: atom_id res chain seq x y z
N MET A 1 -8.24 -18.89 -9.53
CA MET A 1 -8.36 -17.83 -8.49
C MET A 1 -7.43 -16.66 -8.79
N GLU A 2 -6.26 -16.98 -9.30
CA GLU A 2 -5.20 -16.10 -9.78
C GLU A 2 -5.73 -15.04 -10.76
N THR A 3 -6.54 -15.43 -11.76
CA THR A 3 -7.13 -14.51 -12.74
C THR A 3 -8.06 -13.46 -12.11
N LEU A 4 -8.91 -13.87 -11.16
CA LEU A 4 -9.76 -12.96 -10.40
C LEU A 4 -8.91 -11.99 -9.57
N MET A 5 -7.89 -12.51 -8.89
CA MET A 5 -6.96 -11.69 -8.10
C MET A 5 -6.23 -10.67 -8.98
N SER A 6 -5.76 -11.05 -10.17
CA SER A 6 -5.12 -10.12 -11.10
C SER A 6 -6.03 -8.97 -11.51
N VAL A 7 -7.33 -9.23 -11.74
CA VAL A 7 -8.30 -8.17 -12.05
C VAL A 7 -8.50 -7.23 -10.85
N VAL A 8 -8.64 -7.77 -9.65
CA VAL A 8 -8.78 -6.97 -8.42
C VAL A 8 -7.54 -6.12 -8.17
N ILE A 9 -6.34 -6.69 -8.33
CA ILE A 9 -5.07 -5.98 -8.19
C ILE A 9 -5.00 -4.83 -9.21
N GLY A 10 -5.32 -5.09 -10.48
CA GLY A 10 -5.34 -4.06 -11.52
C GLY A 10 -6.29 -2.90 -11.18
N LEU A 11 -7.46 -3.22 -10.60
CA LEU A 11 -8.42 -2.23 -10.14
C LEU A 11 -7.89 -1.40 -8.95
N LEU A 12 -7.22 -2.04 -7.98
CA LEU A 12 -6.57 -1.33 -6.87
C LEU A 12 -5.46 -0.39 -7.36
N PHE A 13 -4.61 -0.85 -8.29
CA PHE A 13 -3.60 0.02 -8.91
C PHE A 13 -4.25 1.19 -9.66
N THR A 14 -5.34 0.95 -10.39
CA THR A 14 -6.07 2.00 -11.10
C THR A 14 -6.62 3.06 -10.15
N ILE A 15 -7.28 2.64 -9.07
CA ILE A 15 -7.82 3.54 -8.02
C ILE A 15 -6.68 4.29 -7.33
N GLY A 16 -5.61 3.57 -6.96
CA GLY A 16 -4.46 4.14 -6.28
C GLY A 16 -3.77 5.22 -7.10
N VAL A 17 -3.49 4.93 -8.38
CA VAL A 17 -2.90 5.91 -9.32
C VAL A 17 -3.83 7.10 -9.51
N TYR A 18 -5.14 6.86 -9.69
CA TYR A 18 -6.12 7.95 -9.81
C TYR A 18 -6.12 8.89 -8.58
N LEU A 19 -6.03 8.34 -7.37
CA LEU A 19 -5.96 9.12 -6.14
C LEU A 19 -4.64 9.88 -5.99
N VAL A 20 -3.52 9.27 -6.38
CA VAL A 20 -2.20 9.94 -6.38
C VAL A 20 -2.17 11.14 -7.34
N LEU A 21 -2.91 11.09 -8.45
CA LEU A 21 -3.03 12.22 -9.38
C LEU A 21 -4.02 13.30 -8.92
N SER A 22 -4.64 13.15 -7.74
CA SER A 22 -5.59 14.15 -7.24
C SER A 22 -4.88 15.37 -6.65
N LYS A 23 -5.63 16.48 -6.52
CA LYS A 23 -5.08 17.75 -6.01
C LYS A 23 -5.00 17.84 -4.49
N ASN A 24 -5.57 16.88 -3.77
CA ASN A 24 -5.73 16.93 -2.32
C ASN A 24 -4.71 15.99 -1.67
N LEU A 25 -3.95 16.51 -0.71
CA LEU A 25 -2.85 15.78 -0.09
C LEU A 25 -3.30 14.52 0.66
N LEU A 26 -4.46 14.54 1.33
CA LEU A 26 -5.01 13.34 1.98
C LEU A 26 -5.38 12.25 0.97
N ARG A 27 -5.94 12.64 -0.18
CA ARG A 27 -6.25 11.69 -1.25
C ARG A 27 -4.99 11.04 -1.81
N ILE A 28 -3.89 11.78 -1.91
CA ILE A 28 -2.60 11.23 -2.35
C ILE A 28 -2.09 10.18 -1.34
N ILE A 29 -2.15 10.47 -0.04
CA ILE A 29 -1.74 9.52 1.02
C ILE A 29 -2.62 8.26 0.99
N LEU A 30 -3.93 8.40 0.78
CA LEU A 30 -4.80 7.25 0.60
C LEU A 30 -4.47 6.48 -0.68
N GLY A 31 -4.15 7.18 -1.77
CA GLY A 31 -3.73 6.59 -3.03
C GLY A 31 -2.48 5.74 -2.89
N THR A 32 -1.44 6.25 -2.21
CA THR A 32 -0.20 5.48 -1.95
C THR A 32 -0.47 4.25 -1.09
N SER A 33 -1.33 4.37 -0.07
CA SER A 33 -1.73 3.24 0.77
C SER A 33 -2.45 2.14 -0.03
N ILE A 34 -3.37 2.51 -0.93
CA ILE A 34 -4.09 1.55 -1.79
C ILE A 34 -3.12 0.85 -2.75
N ILE A 35 -2.18 1.58 -3.36
CA ILE A 35 -1.13 0.99 -4.22
C ILE A 35 -0.32 -0.04 -3.42
N SER A 36 0.09 0.31 -2.20
CA SER A 36 0.81 -0.59 -1.31
C SER A 36 0.03 -1.88 -0.99
N HIS A 37 -1.28 -1.78 -0.75
CA HIS A 37 -2.13 -2.96 -0.58
C HIS A 37 -2.23 -3.80 -1.86
N GLY A 38 -2.35 -3.16 -3.03
CA GLY A 38 -2.34 -3.83 -4.34
C GLY A 38 -1.03 -4.59 -4.59
N ALA A 39 0.12 -3.99 -4.25
CA ALA A 39 1.43 -4.62 -4.34
C ALA A 39 1.56 -5.84 -3.42
N ASN A 40 1.06 -5.74 -2.18
CA ASN A 40 1.06 -6.88 -1.25
C ASN A 40 0.23 -8.05 -1.81
N LEU A 41 -0.96 -7.78 -2.35
CA LEU A 41 -1.81 -8.82 -2.97
C LEU A 41 -1.17 -9.42 -4.22
N LEU A 42 -0.42 -8.62 -4.99
CA LEU A 42 0.34 -9.10 -6.14
C LEU A 42 1.41 -10.10 -5.73
N ILE A 43 2.16 -9.82 -4.65
CA ILE A 43 3.19 -10.71 -4.11
C ILE A 43 2.57 -12.06 -3.68
N ILE A 44 1.44 -12.04 -2.96
CA ILE A 44 0.72 -13.29 -2.59
C ILE A 44 0.30 -14.07 -3.83
N THR A 45 -0.28 -13.37 -4.81
CA THR A 45 -0.82 -13.99 -6.02
C THR A 45 0.28 -14.64 -6.86
N MET A 46 1.47 -14.02 -6.94
CA MET A 46 2.65 -14.59 -7.60
C MET A 46 3.22 -15.81 -6.87
N GLY A 47 3.10 -15.86 -5.54
CA GLY A 47 3.53 -17.00 -4.71
C GLY A 47 2.67 -18.26 -4.83
N GLY A 48 1.53 -18.19 -5.53
CA GLY A 48 0.62 -19.31 -5.73
C GLY A 48 -0.40 -19.47 -4.61
N LEU A 49 -1.68 -19.26 -4.92
CA LEU A 49 -2.79 -19.28 -3.97
C LEU A 49 -3.22 -20.70 -3.54
N LYS A 50 -2.73 -21.75 -4.21
CA LYS A 50 -3.38 -23.08 -4.20
C LYS A 50 -2.57 -24.21 -3.55
N ASN A 51 -1.44 -23.92 -2.91
CA ASN A 51 -0.50 -24.96 -2.51
C ASN A 51 -0.34 -25.04 -0.98
N GLY A 52 -0.91 -26.07 -0.38
CA GLY A 52 -0.55 -26.55 0.97
C GLY A 52 -1.20 -25.86 2.16
N GLY A 53 -0.94 -26.42 3.34
CA GLY A 53 -1.27 -25.84 4.64
C GLY A 53 -0.33 -24.69 5.02
N PRO A 54 -0.60 -24.00 6.14
CA PRO A 54 0.24 -22.90 6.61
C PRO A 54 1.68 -23.39 6.87
N ALA A 55 2.67 -22.51 6.66
CA ALA A 55 4.09 -22.82 6.80
C ALA A 55 4.53 -22.95 8.28
N LEU A 56 3.89 -23.89 9.00
CA LEU A 56 4.08 -24.18 10.42
C LEU A 56 4.51 -25.64 10.57
N LEU A 57 5.74 -25.82 11.07
CA LEU A 57 6.29 -27.15 11.36
C LEU A 57 5.55 -27.73 12.57
N GLY A 58 4.63 -28.68 12.34
CA GLY A 58 3.88 -29.36 13.40
C GLY A 58 2.44 -29.71 13.02
N GLU A 59 1.86 -29.00 12.06
CA GLU A 59 0.64 -29.46 11.41
C GLU A 59 1.04 -30.53 10.38
N GLY A 60 0.47 -31.73 10.45
CA GLY A 60 0.76 -32.87 9.56
C GLY A 60 0.34 -32.65 8.10
N ALA A 61 0.49 -31.43 7.59
CA ALA A 61 0.19 -31.05 6.22
C ALA A 61 1.19 -31.71 5.27
N GLY A 62 0.69 -32.49 4.32
CA GLY A 62 1.51 -33.14 3.27
C GLY A 62 2.12 -32.16 2.26
N SER A 63 1.74 -30.88 2.30
CA SER A 63 2.29 -29.79 1.48
C SER A 63 2.18 -28.49 2.28
N PHE A 64 3.20 -27.64 2.19
CA PHE A 64 3.22 -26.31 2.80
C PHE A 64 3.13 -25.22 1.73
N MET A 65 2.57 -24.07 2.09
CA MET A 65 2.65 -22.85 1.28
C MET A 65 4.07 -22.26 1.34
N ASP A 66 4.49 -21.57 0.28
CA ASP A 66 5.77 -20.86 0.25
C ASP A 66 5.81 -19.78 1.37
N PRO A 67 6.75 -19.87 2.32
CA PRO A 67 6.88 -18.88 3.39
C PRO A 67 7.49 -17.56 2.92
N LEU A 68 8.18 -17.52 1.78
CA LEU A 68 8.91 -16.34 1.31
C LEU A 68 7.96 -15.15 1.02
N PRO A 69 6.88 -15.30 0.22
CA PRO A 69 5.92 -14.20 0.01
C PRO A 69 5.33 -13.66 1.31
N GLN A 70 5.05 -14.53 2.28
CA GLN A 70 4.46 -14.15 3.56
C GLN A 70 5.41 -13.27 4.38
N ALA A 71 6.69 -13.65 4.47
CA ALA A 71 7.71 -12.87 5.15
C ALA A 71 7.94 -11.51 4.47
N LEU A 72 8.02 -11.49 3.13
CA LEU A 72 8.19 -10.24 2.36
C LEU A 72 7.05 -9.25 2.60
N ILE A 73 5.81 -9.73 2.67
CA ILE A 73 4.64 -8.88 2.88
C ILE A 73 4.58 -8.36 4.31
N LEU A 74 4.94 -9.16 5.31
CA LEU A 74 4.99 -8.69 6.69
C LEU A 74 5.96 -7.50 6.83
N THR A 75 7.12 -7.58 6.18
CA THR A 75 8.08 -6.46 6.11
C THR A 75 7.48 -5.26 5.37
N ALA A 76 6.86 -5.48 4.21
CA ALA A 76 6.24 -4.42 3.43
C ALA A 76 5.13 -3.70 4.20
N ILE A 77 4.29 -4.43 4.96
CA ILE A 77 3.22 -3.85 5.78
C ILE A 77 3.79 -2.87 6.83
N VAL A 78 4.86 -3.26 7.53
CA VAL A 78 5.46 -2.40 8.56
C VAL A 78 6.07 -1.14 7.95
N ILE A 79 6.76 -1.25 6.81
CA ILE A 79 7.31 -0.09 6.10
C ILE A 79 6.20 0.84 5.63
N ASN A 80 5.14 0.30 5.02
CA ASN A 80 4.00 1.07 4.56
C ASN A 80 3.29 1.80 5.71
N PHE A 81 3.15 1.13 6.86
CA PHE A 81 2.58 1.75 8.06
C PHE A 81 3.43 2.93 8.55
N ALA A 82 4.74 2.75 8.68
CA ALA A 82 5.66 3.80 9.10
C ALA A 82 5.66 4.99 8.13
N MET A 83 5.71 4.73 6.83
CA MET A 83 5.63 5.76 5.78
C MET A 83 4.30 6.51 5.80
N THR A 84 3.18 5.81 5.97
CA THR A 84 1.85 6.42 6.03
C THR A 84 1.70 7.29 7.28
N ALA A 85 2.16 6.81 8.44
CA ALA A 85 2.15 7.59 9.68
C ALA A 85 2.99 8.87 9.54
N PHE A 86 4.19 8.75 8.96
CA PHE A 86 5.04 9.91 8.68
C PHE A 86 4.36 10.91 7.74
N LEU A 87 3.79 10.45 6.62
CA LEU A 87 3.08 11.30 5.67
C LEU A 87 1.86 11.98 6.30
N MET A 88 1.13 11.29 7.19
CA MET A 88 -0.01 11.86 7.91
C MET A 88 0.43 12.98 8.87
N VAL A 89 1.53 12.79 9.60
CA VAL A 89 2.08 13.85 10.47
C VAL A 89 2.58 15.04 9.64
N LEU A 90 3.25 14.77 8.52
CA LEU A 90 3.70 15.81 7.60
C LEU A 90 2.52 16.59 7.01
N ALA A 91 1.46 15.89 6.59
CA ALA A 91 0.21 16.48 6.11
C ALA A 91 -0.41 17.40 7.17
N TYR A 92 -0.52 16.91 8.39
CA TYR A 92 -1.07 17.66 9.51
C TYR A 92 -0.27 18.93 9.79
N ARG A 93 1.07 18.81 9.82
CA ARG A 93 1.94 19.97 10.05
C ARG A 93 1.87 20.98 8.91
N SER A 94 1.91 20.52 7.67
CA SER A 94 1.78 21.36 6.48
C SER A 94 0.44 22.10 6.45
N TYR A 95 -0.66 21.43 6.84
CA TYR A 95 -1.97 22.06 6.94
C TYR A 95 -2.02 23.10 8.06
N THR A 96 -1.36 22.84 9.19
CA THR A 96 -1.27 23.79 10.31
C THR A 96 -0.51 25.05 9.90
N ASP A 97 0.57 24.90 9.12
CA ASP A 97 1.44 26.02 8.72
C ASP A 97 0.86 26.83 7.54
N LEU A 98 0.23 26.17 6.56
CA LEU A 98 -0.23 26.80 5.31
C LEU A 98 -1.74 26.99 5.22
N GLY A 99 -2.52 26.32 6.08
CA GLY A 99 -3.99 26.39 6.09
C GLY A 99 -4.68 25.75 4.87
N THR A 100 -3.94 25.06 4.00
CA THR A 100 -4.45 24.44 2.77
C THR A 100 -3.93 23.02 2.61
N ASP A 101 -4.77 22.14 2.04
CA ASP A 101 -4.44 20.76 1.68
C ASP A 101 -4.29 20.56 0.16
N GLN A 102 -4.36 21.66 -0.60
CA GLN A 102 -4.28 21.67 -2.05
C GLN A 102 -2.83 21.70 -2.51
N ILE A 103 -2.38 20.65 -3.19
CA ILE A 103 -1.00 20.53 -3.68
C ILE A 103 -0.54 21.73 -4.50
N HIS A 104 -1.43 22.35 -5.28
CA HIS A 104 -1.08 23.48 -6.14
C HIS A 104 -0.79 24.77 -5.36
N GLU A 105 -1.30 24.89 -4.13
CA GLU A 105 -1.11 26.02 -3.23
C GLU A 105 0.07 25.80 -2.27
N LEU A 106 0.59 24.56 -2.18
CA LEU A 106 1.80 24.20 -1.41
C LEU A 106 3.08 24.66 -2.13
N ARG A 107 3.16 25.94 -2.51
CA ARG A 107 4.29 26.54 -3.25
C ARG A 107 5.31 27.28 -2.38
N GLY A 108 5.17 27.20 -1.05
CA GLY A 108 6.01 27.94 -0.11
C GLY A 108 5.52 29.39 0.07
N ALA A 109 6.04 30.07 1.10
CA ALA A 109 5.75 31.49 1.32
C ALA A 109 6.37 32.32 0.19
N HIS A 110 5.65 33.32 -0.29
CA HIS A 110 6.00 34.15 -1.45
C HIS A 110 7.13 35.18 -1.17
N ASP A 111 8.08 34.84 -0.29
CA ASP A 111 9.18 35.71 0.17
C ASP A 111 10.58 35.15 -0.19
N GLU A 112 10.75 34.68 -1.42
CA GLU A 112 12.05 34.63 -2.13
C GLU A 112 11.94 35.22 -3.54
#